data_AF-A0A7C5QRC6-F1
#
_entry.id   AF-A0A7C5QRC6-F1
#
_cell.length_a   1.000
_cell.length_b   1.000
_cell.length_c   1.000
_cell.angle_alpha   90.00
_cell.angle_beta   90.00
_cell.angle_gamma   90.00
#
_symmetry.space_group_name_H-M   'P 1'
#
loop_
_entity.id
_entity.type
_entity.pdbx_description
1 polymer ?
#
loop_
_entity_poly.entity_id
_entity_poly.type
_entity_poly.pdbx_seq_one_letter_code
_entity_poly.pdbx_strand_id
1 'polypeptide(L)'
;FLAPISSFYPGVAFQVSFGVWFGIVGAVAGGWVGPFIGIILTGTSAPIAAAVAVGDFFQSFIPMLAFRAGKFDPRLKSSKDWMGHIVFNVIIAQVVGATIGAGSLAAFGVFPWDVFPIAWLGWFVSNVVVVGVITTILFKVFSDYLMRTALYVEGYV
;
A
#
# COMPACT_ATOMS: atom_id res chain seq x y z
N PHE A 1 23.20 12.05 3.74
CA PHE A 1 22.07 12.09 4.70
C PHE A 1 21.22 10.86 4.50
N LEU A 2 21.53 9.76 5.19
CA LEU A 2 20.64 8.61 5.26
C LEU A 2 19.63 8.90 6.37
N ALA A 3 18.59 9.67 6.06
CA ALA A 3 17.37 9.69 6.87
C ALA A 3 16.94 8.22 7.10
N PRO A 4 16.40 7.85 8.28
CA PRO A 4 16.37 6.46 8.72
C PRO A 4 15.73 5.59 7.64
N ILE A 5 16.45 4.54 7.24
CA ILE A 5 16.17 3.62 6.12
C ILE A 5 14.85 2.82 6.32
N SER A 6 14.02 3.25 7.27
CA SER A 6 12.67 2.80 7.52
C SER A 6 11.96 3.94 8.25
N SER A 7 11.57 4.99 7.54
CA SER A 7 10.54 5.88 8.08
C SER A 7 9.25 5.07 8.15
N PHE A 8 8.72 4.92 9.36
CA PHE A 8 7.42 4.32 9.57
C PHE A 8 6.41 5.16 8.78
N TYR A 9 5.75 4.57 7.78
CA TYR A 9 4.84 5.26 6.88
C TYR A 9 3.40 4.78 7.11
N PRO A 10 2.63 5.40 8.04
CA PRO A 10 1.24 5.02 8.29
C PRO A 10 0.33 5.11 7.05
N GLY A 11 0.67 5.95 6.08
CA GLY A 11 -0.13 6.18 4.87
C GLY A 11 -0.39 4.91 4.07
N VAL A 12 0.53 3.95 4.06
CA VAL A 12 0.34 2.68 3.35
C VAL A 12 -0.84 1.86 3.87
N ALA A 13 -1.16 1.95 5.17
CA ALA A 13 -2.33 1.27 5.69
C ALA A 13 -3.64 1.85 5.13
N PHE A 14 -3.70 3.18 5.01
CA PHE A 14 -4.84 3.86 4.43
C PHE A 14 -4.94 3.59 2.93
N GLN A 15 -3.83 3.65 2.18
CA GLN A 15 -3.87 3.40 0.74
C GLN A 15 -4.33 1.97 0.42
N VAL A 16 -3.85 0.97 1.16
CA VAL A 16 -4.30 -0.42 1.04
C VAL A 16 -5.79 -0.54 1.34
N SER A 17 -6.23 0.09 2.44
CA SER A 17 -7.65 0.07 2.84
C SER A 17 -8.55 0.73 1.80
N PHE A 18 -8.11 1.85 1.23
CA PHE A 18 -8.85 2.58 0.20
C PHE A 18 -8.97 1.78 -1.09
N GLY A 19 -7.93 1.04 -1.50
CA GLY A 19 -8.05 0.12 -2.64
C GLY A 19 -9.11 -0.95 -2.38
N VAL A 20 -9.10 -1.56 -1.20
CA VAL A 20 -10.10 -2.57 -0.86
C VAL A 20 -11.51 -1.98 -0.82
N TRP A 21 -11.71 -0.84 -0.14
CA TRP A 21 -13.03 -0.24 0.04
C TRP A 21 -13.58 0.48 -1.20
N PHE A 22 -12.75 1.23 -1.92
CA PHE A 22 -13.18 2.20 -2.95
C PHE A 22 -12.76 1.81 -4.36
N GLY A 23 -12.36 0.56 -4.59
CA GLY A 23 -12.06 0.04 -5.93
C GLY A 23 -10.88 0.73 -6.60
N ILE A 24 -10.94 0.82 -7.93
CA ILE A 24 -9.87 1.44 -8.72
C ILE A 24 -9.69 2.92 -8.37
N VAL A 25 -10.77 3.61 -8.00
CA VAL A 25 -10.72 5.00 -7.55
C VAL A 25 -9.89 5.10 -6.28
N GLY A 26 -10.11 4.20 -5.32
CA GLY A 26 -9.28 4.10 -4.11
C GLY A 26 -7.81 3.80 -4.42
N ALA A 27 -7.55 2.89 -5.36
CA ALA A 27 -6.19 2.54 -5.77
C ALA A 27 -5.45 3.70 -6.46
N VAL A 28 -6.14 4.46 -7.33
CA VAL A 28 -5.54 5.61 -8.01
C VAL A 28 -5.41 6.80 -7.07
N ALA A 29 -6.50 7.22 -6.41
CA ALA A 29 -6.49 8.40 -5.56
C ALA A 29 -5.66 8.17 -4.29
N GLY A 30 -5.88 7.04 -3.62
CA GLY A 30 -5.21 6.69 -2.37
C GLY A 30 -3.82 6.07 -2.58
N GLY A 31 -3.65 5.26 -3.62
CA GLY A 31 -2.39 4.55 -3.89
C GLY A 31 -1.43 5.26 -4.84
N TRP A 32 -1.86 6.18 -5.69
CA TRP A 32 -0.94 6.92 -6.58
C TRP A 32 -0.92 8.41 -6.31
N VAL A 33 -2.07 9.08 -6.41
CA VAL A 33 -2.15 10.56 -6.33
C VAL A 33 -1.73 11.06 -4.94
N GLY A 34 -2.26 10.45 -3.88
CA GLY A 34 -1.91 10.80 -2.49
C GLY A 34 -0.41 10.66 -2.22
N PRO A 35 0.20 9.48 -2.44
CA PRO A 35 1.63 9.27 -2.28
C PRO A 35 2.48 10.18 -3.17
N PHE A 36 2.12 10.37 -4.44
CA PHE A 36 2.82 11.29 -5.34
C PHE A 36 2.90 12.71 -4.77
N ILE A 37 1.76 13.27 -4.34
CA ILE A 37 1.70 14.59 -3.71
C ILE A 37 2.51 14.59 -2.41
N GLY A 38 2.31 13.57 -1.56
CA GLY A 38 3.01 13.44 -0.28
C GLY A 38 4.52 13.42 -0.44
N ILE A 39 5.04 12.67 -1.42
CA ILE A 39 6.48 12.56 -1.71
C ILE A 39 7.02 13.89 -2.25
N ILE A 40 6.32 14.59 -3.13
CA ILE A 40 6.73 15.93 -3.61
C ILE A 40 6.84 16.91 -2.45
N LEU A 41 5.88 16.88 -1.51
CA LEU A 41 5.88 17.76 -0.34
C LEU A 41 7.06 17.51 0.61
N THR A 42 7.77 16.38 0.49
CA THR A 42 9.03 16.13 1.22
C THR A 42 10.26 16.77 0.55
N GLY A 43 10.09 17.44 -0.60
CA GLY A 43 11.17 18.04 -1.40
C GLY A 43 11.74 17.10 -2.47
N THR A 44 11.13 15.93 -2.67
CA THR A 44 11.53 14.99 -3.73
C THR A 44 11.06 15.50 -5.10
N SER A 45 11.90 15.36 -6.14
CA SER A 45 11.53 15.78 -7.50
C SER A 45 10.32 15.00 -8.05
N ALA A 46 9.49 15.65 -8.86
CA ALA A 46 8.28 15.04 -9.41
C ALA A 46 8.52 13.73 -10.19
N PRO A 47 9.58 13.57 -11.01
CA PRO A 47 9.84 12.29 -11.69
C PRO A 47 10.13 11.14 -10.73
N ILE A 48 10.92 11.39 -9.69
CA ILE A 48 11.23 10.37 -8.66
C ILE A 48 9.97 10.04 -7.86
N ALA A 49 9.20 11.06 -7.46
CA ALA A 49 7.95 10.89 -6.75
C ALA A 49 6.94 10.05 -7.55
N ALA A 50 6.80 10.33 -8.84
CA ALA A 50 5.92 9.58 -9.73
C ALA A 50 6.33 8.11 -9.84
N ALA A 51 7.63 7.84 -9.97
CA ALA A 51 8.16 6.48 -10.06
C ALA A 51 7.93 5.68 -8.76
N VAL A 52 8.19 6.29 -7.60
CA VAL A 52 7.91 5.66 -6.30
C VAL A 52 6.41 5.41 -6.13
N ALA A 53 5.56 6.39 -6.47
CA ALA A 53 4.11 6.27 -6.37
C ALA A 53 3.50 5.14 -7.23
N VAL A 54 4.20 4.66 -8.26
CA VAL A 54 3.79 3.44 -8.99
C VAL A 54 3.83 2.22 -8.06
N GLY A 55 4.82 2.12 -7.17
CA GLY A 55 4.89 1.07 -6.16
C GLY A 55 3.74 1.15 -5.17
N ASP A 56 3.41 2.37 -4.73
CA ASP A 56 2.27 2.63 -3.84
C ASP A 56 0.93 2.28 -4.50
N PHE A 57 0.80 2.54 -5.81
CA PHE A 57 -0.38 2.16 -6.58
C PHE A 57 -0.58 0.66 -6.52
N PHE A 58 0.46 -0.13 -6.80
CA PHE A 58 0.37 -1.59 -6.74
C PHE A 58 0.10 -2.10 -5.33
N GLN A 59 0.62 -1.43 -4.30
CA GLN A 59 0.29 -1.73 -2.91
C GLN A 59 -1.20 -1.59 -2.61
N SER A 60 -1.91 -0.70 -3.29
CA SER A 60 -3.37 -0.56 -3.15
C SER A 60 -4.16 -1.44 -4.13
N PHE A 61 -3.68 -1.54 -5.36
CA PHE A 61 -4.34 -2.23 -6.46
C PHE A 61 -4.33 -3.75 -6.31
N ILE A 62 -3.24 -4.35 -5.83
CA ILE A 62 -3.16 -5.80 -5.60
C ILE A 62 -4.20 -6.25 -4.56
N PRO A 63 -4.29 -5.63 -3.36
CA PRO A 63 -5.35 -5.89 -2.39
C PRO A 63 -6.74 -5.71 -2.97
N MET A 64 -6.97 -4.62 -3.70
CA MET A 64 -8.23 -4.33 -4.36
C MET A 64 -8.66 -5.48 -5.26
N LEU A 65 -7.79 -5.91 -6.18
CA LEU A 65 -8.06 -7.00 -7.10
C LEU A 65 -8.28 -8.32 -6.36
N ALA A 66 -7.41 -8.64 -5.40
CA ALA A 66 -7.46 -9.91 -4.68
C ALA A 66 -8.74 -10.06 -3.84
N PHE A 67 -9.19 -9.01 -3.17
CA PHE A 67 -10.43 -9.03 -2.37
C PHE A 67 -11.67 -9.22 -3.25
N ARG A 68 -11.68 -8.63 -4.44
CA ARG A 68 -12.78 -8.78 -5.40
C ARG A 68 -12.78 -10.16 -6.06
N ALA A 69 -11.64 -10.56 -6.64
CA ALA A 69 -11.51 -11.85 -7.33
C ALA A 69 -11.67 -13.03 -6.37
N GLY A 70 -11.08 -12.94 -5.17
CA GLY A 70 -11.14 -13.94 -4.13
C GLY A 70 -12.44 -13.92 -3.32
N LYS A 71 -13.28 -12.90 -3.48
CA LYS A 71 -14.48 -12.65 -2.67
C LYS A 71 -14.14 -12.75 -1.17
N PHE A 72 -13.13 -11.99 -0.74
CA PHE A 72 -12.75 -11.87 0.67
C PHE A 72 -13.56 -10.75 1.33
N ASP A 73 -14.04 -10.98 2.54
CA ASP A 73 -14.78 -9.99 3.32
C ASP A 73 -13.80 -9.09 4.11
N PRO A 74 -13.74 -7.78 3.84
CA PRO A 74 -12.85 -6.85 4.53
C PRO A 74 -13.18 -6.64 6.01
N ARG A 75 -14.23 -7.27 6.55
CA ARG A 75 -14.51 -7.33 8.00
C ARG A 75 -13.73 -8.45 8.70
N LEU A 76 -13.02 -9.28 7.93
CA LEU A 76 -12.18 -10.38 8.42
C LEU A 76 -12.95 -11.36 9.30
N LYS A 77 -14.08 -11.88 8.79
CA LYS A 77 -15.03 -12.72 9.54
C LYS A 77 -14.65 -14.19 9.55
N SER A 78 -13.95 -14.65 8.52
CA SER A 78 -13.55 -16.05 8.36
C SER A 78 -12.03 -16.20 8.20
N SER A 79 -11.52 -17.42 8.40
CA SER A 79 -10.11 -17.72 8.15
C SER A 79 -9.69 -17.45 6.70
N LYS A 80 -10.63 -17.59 5.75
CA LYS A 80 -10.41 -17.26 4.34
C LYS A 80 -10.13 -15.77 4.16
N ASP A 81 -10.88 -14.90 4.85
CA ASP A 81 -10.71 -13.44 4.77
C ASP A 81 -9.39 -13.01 5.40
N TRP A 82 -9.03 -13.63 6.53
CA TRP A 82 -7.74 -13.44 7.17
C TRP A 82 -6.59 -13.88 6.27
N MET A 83 -6.70 -15.04 5.63
CA MET A 83 -5.71 -15.49 4.65
C MET A 83 -5.58 -14.49 3.50
N GLY A 84 -6.70 -14.01 2.95
CA GLY A 84 -6.69 -12.98 1.91
C GLY A 84 -5.97 -11.70 2.35
N HIS A 85 -6.26 -11.24 3.57
CA HIS A 85 -5.60 -10.08 4.16
C HIS A 85 -4.09 -10.28 4.33
N ILE A 86 -3.67 -11.37 4.97
CA ILE A 86 -2.25 -11.62 5.24
C ILE A 86 -1.48 -11.81 3.93
N VAL A 87 -1.99 -12.64 3.02
CA VAL A 87 -1.27 -12.97 1.78
C VAL A 87 -1.21 -11.76 0.86
N PHE A 88 -2.34 -11.12 0.55
CA PHE A 88 -2.38 -10.10 -0.48
C PHE A 88 -2.09 -8.70 0.03
N ASN A 89 -2.56 -8.35 1.23
CA ASN A 89 -2.39 -6.99 1.76
C ASN A 89 -1.08 -6.85 2.53
N VAL A 90 -0.78 -7.81 3.42
CA VAL A 90 0.38 -7.70 4.31
C VAL A 90 1.68 -8.14 3.62
N ILE A 91 1.63 -9.15 2.75
CA ILE A 91 2.84 -9.72 2.15
C ILE A 91 3.03 -9.30 0.69
N ILE A 92 2.17 -9.77 -0.24
CA ILE A 92 2.42 -9.62 -1.68
C ILE A 92 2.44 -8.15 -2.10
N ALA A 93 1.45 -7.37 -1.70
CA ALA A 93 1.41 -5.94 -1.98
C ALA A 93 2.69 -5.25 -1.50
N GLN A 94 3.14 -5.58 -0.29
CA GLN A 94 4.27 -4.91 0.34
C GLN A 94 5.59 -5.29 -0.32
N VAL A 95 5.77 -6.55 -0.75
CA VAL A 95 6.90 -6.99 -1.57
C VAL A 95 6.96 -6.19 -2.87
N VAL A 96 5.84 -6.06 -3.58
CA VAL A 96 5.79 -5.36 -4.87
C VAL A 96 6.11 -3.88 -4.69
N GLY A 97 5.45 -3.20 -3.76
CA GLY A 97 5.69 -1.77 -3.55
C GLY A 97 7.08 -1.47 -3.01
N ALA A 98 7.64 -2.30 -2.12
CA ALA A 98 9.03 -2.12 -1.66
C ALA A 98 10.03 -2.30 -2.81
N THR A 99 9.78 -3.26 -3.71
CA THR A 99 10.62 -3.49 -4.89
C THR A 99 10.60 -2.31 -5.83
N ILE A 100 9.41 -1.80 -6.17
CA ILE A 100 9.26 -0.67 -7.10
C ILE A 100 9.75 0.63 -6.44
N GLY A 101 9.39 0.89 -5.18
CA GLY A 101 9.77 2.11 -4.46
C GLY A 101 11.28 2.21 -4.26
N ALA A 102 11.90 1.22 -3.61
CA ALA A 102 13.35 1.21 -3.41
C ALA A 102 14.11 1.11 -4.74
N GLY A 103 13.57 0.35 -5.70
CA GLY A 103 14.18 0.18 -7.02
C GLY A 103 14.17 1.48 -7.82
N SER A 104 13.10 2.26 -7.71
CA SER A 104 13.01 3.60 -8.32
C SER A 104 14.07 4.52 -7.72
N LEU A 105 14.20 4.57 -6.39
CA LEU A 105 15.23 5.40 -5.76
C LEU A 105 16.65 5.01 -6.19
N ALA A 106 16.95 3.71 -6.28
CA ALA A 106 18.23 3.23 -6.78
C ALA A 106 18.46 3.60 -8.26
N ALA A 107 17.44 3.40 -9.11
CA ALA A 107 17.50 3.67 -10.55
C ALA A 107 17.70 5.17 -10.86
N PHE A 108 17.12 6.06 -10.04
CA PHE A 108 17.33 7.51 -10.14
C PHE A 108 18.62 8.00 -9.45
N GLY A 109 19.45 7.09 -8.92
CA GLY A 109 20.72 7.43 -8.30
C GLY A 109 20.60 8.12 -6.94
N VAL A 110 19.45 8.01 -6.26
CA VAL A 110 19.26 8.55 -4.90
C VAL A 110 20.16 7.82 -3.90
N PHE A 111 20.37 6.52 -4.12
CA PHE A 111 21.38 5.71 -3.44
C PHE A 111 21.93 4.64 -4.41
N PRO A 112 23.14 4.11 -4.16
CA PRO A 112 23.75 3.09 -5.00
C PRO A 112 23.11 1.69 -4.83
N TRP A 113 23.17 0.85 -5.87
CA TRP A 113 22.47 -0.46 -5.91
C TRP A 113 22.93 -1.47 -4.84
N ASP A 114 24.12 -1.30 -4.26
CA ASP A 114 24.59 -2.08 -3.11
C ASP A 114 23.80 -1.78 -1.82
N VAL A 115 23.18 -0.60 -1.71
CA VAL A 115 22.28 -0.22 -0.61
C VAL A 115 20.84 -0.72 -0.83
N PHE A 116 20.49 -1.13 -2.05
CA PHE A 116 19.13 -1.59 -2.37
C PHE A 116 18.62 -2.70 -1.44
N PRO A 117 19.37 -3.78 -1.12
CA PRO A 117 18.84 -4.85 -0.27
C PRO A 117 18.42 -4.39 1.12
N ILE A 118 19.19 -3.48 1.74
CA ILE A 118 18.86 -2.96 3.08
C ILE A 118 17.72 -1.94 3.02
N ALA A 119 17.68 -1.10 1.98
CA ALA A 119 16.57 -0.16 1.75
C ALA A 119 15.25 -0.89 1.48
N TRP A 120 15.30 -1.92 0.65
CA TRP A 120 14.16 -2.79 0.35
C TRP A 120 13.65 -3.49 1.60
N LEU A 121 14.54 -4.09 2.40
CA LEU A 121 14.17 -4.81 3.62
C LEU A 121 13.55 -3.86 4.65
N GLY A 122 14.15 -2.69 4.87
CA GLY A 122 13.63 -1.67 5.77
C GLY A 122 12.22 -1.20 5.36
N TRP A 123 12.03 -0.93 4.07
CA TRP A 123 10.72 -0.57 3.53
C TRP A 123 9.71 -1.70 3.71
N PHE A 124 10.04 -2.91 3.27
CA PHE A 124 9.16 -4.07 3.33
C PHE A 124 8.71 -4.37 4.75
N VAL A 125 9.63 -4.47 5.71
CA VAL A 125 9.32 -4.79 7.10
C VAL A 125 8.47 -3.70 7.76
N SER A 126 8.82 -2.43 7.56
CA SER A 126 8.01 -1.29 8.04
C SER A 126 6.57 -1.40 7.53
N ASN A 127 6.41 -1.64 6.24
CA ASN A 127 5.13 -1.76 5.58
C ASN A 127 4.31 -2.98 6.04
N VAL A 128 4.95 -4.13 6.25
CA VAL A 128 4.32 -5.33 6.82
C VAL A 128 3.73 -5.02 8.20
N VAL A 129 4.49 -4.34 9.07
CA VAL A 129 4.01 -3.98 10.41
C VAL A 129 2.87 -2.98 10.33
N VAL A 130 3.02 -1.92 9.53
CA VAL A 130 1.99 -0.89 9.37
C VAL A 130 0.69 -1.47 8.83
N VAL A 131 0.74 -2.25 7.75
CA VAL A 131 -0.47 -2.86 7.16
C VAL A 131 -1.03 -3.91 8.10
N GLY A 132 -0.20 -4.83 8.60
CA GLY A 132 -0.64 -5.91 9.48
C GLY A 132 -1.32 -5.43 10.76
N VAL A 133 -0.95 -4.25 11.27
CA VAL A 133 -1.57 -3.66 12.47
C VAL A 133 -2.68 -2.66 12.09
N ILE A 134 -2.33 -1.59 11.38
CA ILE A 134 -3.24 -0.47 11.16
C ILE A 134 -4.34 -0.85 10.16
N THR A 135 -4.03 -1.53 9.06
CA THR A 135 -5.08 -1.98 8.11
C THR A 135 -6.01 -2.99 8.76
N THR A 136 -5.49 -3.89 9.59
CA THR A 136 -6.33 -4.82 10.38
C THR A 136 -7.33 -4.06 11.25
N ILE A 137 -6.87 -3.03 11.99
CA ILE A 137 -7.74 -2.20 12.81
C ILE A 137 -8.77 -1.48 11.94
N LEU A 138 -8.33 -0.87 10.84
CA LEU A 138 -9.21 -0.18 9.91
C LEU A 138 -10.31 -1.12 9.40
N PHE A 139 -9.95 -2.34 9.02
CA PHE A 139 -10.87 -3.37 8.55
C PHE A 139 -11.86 -3.82 9.62
N LYS A 140 -11.38 -4.05 10.84
CA LYS A 140 -12.24 -4.48 11.95
C LYS A 140 -13.21 -3.40 12.42
N VAL A 141 -12.78 -2.14 12.37
CA VAL A 141 -13.56 -1.01 12.91
C VAL A 141 -14.49 -0.41 11.86
N PHE A 142 -14.02 -0.18 10.64
CA PHE A 142 -14.74 0.64 9.67
C PHE A 142 -15.38 -0.15 8.53
N SER A 143 -14.93 -1.36 8.20
CA SER A 143 -15.48 -2.09 7.03
C SER A 143 -16.99 -2.32 7.14
N ASP A 144 -17.52 -2.66 8.32
CA ASP A 144 -18.95 -2.90 8.48
C ASP A 144 -19.80 -1.64 8.30
N TYR A 145 -19.26 -0.47 8.66
CA TYR A 145 -19.89 0.82 8.40
C TYR A 145 -19.79 1.19 6.92
N LEU A 146 -18.59 1.16 6.33
CA LEU A 146 -18.34 1.58 4.95
C LEU A 146 -19.12 0.74 3.94
N MET A 147 -19.20 -0.58 4.15
CA MET A 147 -19.98 -1.48 3.29
C MET A 147 -21.49 -1.19 3.25
N ARG A 148 -22.00 -0.35 4.15
CA ARG A 148 -23.40 0.12 4.16
C ARG A 148 -23.57 1.49 3.51
N THR A 149 -22.50 2.08 3.00
CA THR A 149 -22.51 3.40 2.36
C THR A 149 -22.29 3.27 0.86
N ALA A 150 -22.68 4.31 0.11
CA ALA A 150 -22.41 4.41 -1.33
C ALA A 150 -20.92 4.55 -1.68
N LEU A 151 -20.04 4.74 -0.69
CA LEU A 151 -18.60 4.83 -0.91
C LEU A 151 -17.98 3.45 -1.19
N TYR A 152 -18.55 2.37 -0.67
CA TYR A 152 -17.99 1.04 -0.84
C TYR A 152 -18.27 0.49 -2.24
N VAL A 153 -17.21 0.06 -2.92
CA VAL A 153 -17.26 -0.44 -4.29
C VAL A 153 -17.16 -1.97 -4.26
N GLU A 154 -18.28 -2.66 -4.50
CA GLU A 154 -18.34 -4.13 -4.58
C GLU A 154 -17.66 -4.68 -5.85
N GLY A 155 -17.85 -4.00 -6.98
CA GLY A 155 -17.23 -4.30 -8.28
C GLY A 155 -15.80 -3.76 -8.36
N TYR A 156 -15.27 -3.49 -9.55
CA TYR A 156 -13.92 -2.93 -9.71
C TYR A 156 -13.89 -1.40 -9.76
N VAL A 157 -14.99 -0.78 -10.17
CA VAL A 157 -15.20 0.66 -10.36
C VAL A 157 -16.43 1.10 -9.60
#